data_AF-A0A0D7BMQ4-F1
#
_entry.id   AF-A0A0D7BMQ4-F1
#
_cell.length_a   1.000
_cell.length_b   1.000
_cell.length_c   1.000
_cell.angle_alpha   90.00
_cell.angle_beta   90.00
_cell.angle_gamma   90.00
#
_symmetry.space_group_name_H-M   'P 1'
#
loop_
_entity.id
_entity.type
_entity.pdbx_description
1 polymer ?
#
loop_
_entity_poly.entity_id
_entity_poly.type
_entity_poly.pdbx_seq_one_letter_code
_entity_poly.pdbx_strand_id
1 'polypeptide(L)'
;MPLCALPESGTILRSVIMLCAPAEIEAQNLLPALYDGTKLQNALDKYKMEKPSRRLTELFEAYSKSLVETEPLRAFSIADAFNTDDVLLEAARHLLKSPVLSWPLSIPELGIASATRYHQLVRYFQRSTVAATAVLGDWAAEDDAYSGGCSIQGCSAPTNITAPILILQLKGVNKKSYIHSRYPANHVTKGELNEILARAPGGDIFESAKKVLMDASECVCNGSLRSREIFVDECVKDFAFQVGEALSTVSFHES
;
A
#
# COMPACT_ATOMS: atom_id res chain seq x y z
N MET A 1 -30.26 3.44 49.60
CA MET A 1 -29.02 3.26 48.81
C MET A 1 -28.36 4.62 48.67
N PRO A 2 -27.07 4.78 49.03
CA PRO A 2 -26.34 6.01 48.74
C PRO A 2 -26.17 6.16 47.22
N LEU A 3 -26.47 7.35 46.70
CA LEU A 3 -26.23 7.72 45.31
C LEU A 3 -24.79 8.26 45.20
N CYS A 4 -23.91 7.53 44.54
CA CYS A 4 -22.56 8.01 44.26
C CYS A 4 -22.54 8.68 42.88
N ALA A 5 -22.28 9.98 42.83
CA ALA A 5 -22.14 10.70 41.57
C ALA A 5 -20.76 10.43 40.97
N LEU A 6 -20.73 9.96 39.72
CA LEU A 6 -19.49 9.72 38.97
C LEU A 6 -19.36 10.77 37.86
N PRO A 7 -18.17 11.32 37.62
CA PRO A 7 -17.96 12.33 36.59
C PRO A 7 -17.94 11.75 35.15
N GLU A 8 -17.76 10.44 34.99
CA GLU A 8 -17.74 9.79 33.69
C GLU A 8 -19.14 9.67 33.08
N SER A 9 -19.22 9.67 31.75
CA SER A 9 -20.47 9.44 31.04
C SER A 9 -20.99 8.02 31.25
N GLY A 10 -22.31 7.84 31.11
CA GLY A 10 -22.93 6.52 31.19
C GLY A 10 -22.33 5.52 30.19
N THR A 11 -21.88 5.97 29.02
CA THR A 11 -21.21 5.15 28.01
C THR A 11 -19.88 4.60 28.52
N ILE A 12 -19.03 5.46 29.11
CA ILE A 12 -17.74 5.03 29.68
C ILE A 12 -17.97 4.05 30.83
N LEU A 13 -18.87 4.37 31.76
CA LEU A 13 -19.16 3.49 32.90
C LEU A 13 -19.68 2.12 32.45
N ARG A 14 -20.56 2.10 31.43
CA ARG A 14 -21.05 0.85 30.84
C ARG A 14 -19.92 0.04 30.24
N SER A 15 -19.01 0.67 29.48
CA SER A 15 -17.84 -0.02 28.90
C SER A 15 -16.90 -0.57 29.96
N VAL A 16 -16.66 0.17 31.06
CA VAL A 16 -15.86 -0.31 32.19
C VAL A 16 -16.52 -1.54 32.83
N ILE A 17 -17.83 -1.50 33.08
CA ILE A 17 -18.57 -2.65 33.64
C ILE A 17 -18.51 -3.85 32.70
N MET A 18 -18.66 -3.62 31.39
CA MET A 18 -18.54 -4.69 30.39
C MET A 18 -17.17 -5.34 30.47
N LEU A 19 -16.07 -4.57 30.45
CA LEU A 19 -14.71 -5.10 30.54
C LEU A 19 -14.45 -5.94 31.81
N CYS A 20 -15.12 -5.61 32.92
CA CYS A 20 -15.06 -6.36 34.17
C CYS A 20 -15.92 -7.63 34.17
N ALA A 21 -16.97 -7.70 33.34
CA ALA A 21 -17.89 -8.84 33.31
C ALA A 21 -17.23 -10.05 32.61
N PRO A 22 -17.46 -11.29 33.08
CA PRO A 22 -16.90 -12.50 32.46
C PRO A 22 -17.56 -12.88 31.12
N ALA A 23 -18.41 -12.02 30.56
CA ALA A 23 -19.09 -12.26 29.30
C ALA A 23 -18.14 -12.05 28.10
N GLU A 24 -18.47 -12.66 26.96
CA GLU A 24 -17.86 -12.33 25.67
C GLU A 24 -18.22 -10.90 25.28
N ILE A 25 -17.22 -10.13 24.87
CA ILE A 25 -17.36 -8.72 24.49
C ILE A 25 -16.69 -8.56 23.13
N GLU A 26 -17.41 -7.96 22.19
CA GLU A 26 -16.85 -7.57 20.90
C GLU A 26 -16.38 -6.11 20.91
N ALA A 27 -15.36 -5.79 20.13
CA ALA A 27 -14.72 -4.46 20.07
C ALA A 27 -15.68 -3.36 19.68
N GLN A 28 -16.60 -3.69 18.78
CA GLN A 28 -17.61 -2.80 18.25
C GLN A 28 -18.50 -2.23 19.36
N ASN A 29 -18.73 -2.99 20.44
CA ASN A 29 -19.52 -2.52 21.58
C ASN A 29 -18.79 -1.46 22.42
N LEU A 30 -17.46 -1.38 22.31
CA LEU A 30 -16.61 -0.46 23.07
C LEU A 30 -16.19 0.76 22.26
N LEU A 31 -16.29 0.71 20.92
CA LEU A 31 -15.95 1.83 20.02
C LEU A 31 -16.60 3.18 20.41
N PRO A 32 -17.90 3.25 20.77
CA PRO A 32 -18.52 4.52 21.15
C PRO A 32 -17.84 5.19 22.36
N ALA A 33 -17.28 4.41 23.28
CA ALA A 33 -16.54 4.94 24.43
C ALA A 33 -15.13 5.43 24.07
N LEU A 34 -14.58 4.99 22.93
CA LEU A 34 -13.29 5.43 22.43
C LEU A 34 -13.38 6.72 21.61
N TYR A 35 -14.48 6.97 20.90
CA TYR A 35 -14.62 8.19 20.08
C TYR A 35 -14.55 9.49 20.89
N ASP A 36 -14.78 9.39 22.19
CA ASP A 36 -14.60 10.47 23.15
C ASP A 36 -13.12 10.76 23.51
N GLY A 37 -12.17 10.16 22.80
CA GLY A 37 -10.73 10.26 23.01
C GLY A 37 -10.24 9.26 24.06
N THR A 38 -9.21 9.63 24.83
CA THR A 38 -8.59 8.73 25.82
C THR A 38 -9.40 8.53 27.11
N LYS A 39 -10.68 8.95 27.15
CA LYS A 39 -11.48 8.96 28.38
C LYS A 39 -11.72 7.57 28.96
N LEU A 40 -11.90 6.54 28.13
CA LEU A 40 -12.07 5.16 28.63
C LEU A 40 -10.79 4.67 29.31
N GLN A 41 -9.62 4.85 28.67
CA GLN A 41 -8.34 4.48 29.26
C GLN A 41 -8.06 5.28 30.54
N ASN A 42 -8.29 6.60 30.52
CA ASN A 42 -8.14 7.45 31.70
C ASN A 42 -9.03 6.99 32.86
N ALA A 43 -10.25 6.52 32.57
CA ALA A 43 -11.14 5.98 33.60
C ALA A 43 -10.60 4.67 34.18
N LEU A 44 -10.12 3.75 33.34
CA LEU A 44 -9.50 2.50 33.80
C LEU A 44 -8.27 2.77 34.67
N ASP A 45 -7.43 3.72 34.27
CA ASP A 45 -6.24 4.14 35.03
C ASP A 45 -6.63 4.80 36.36
N LYS A 46 -7.60 5.71 36.34
CA LYS A 46 -8.14 6.39 37.54
C LYS A 46 -8.67 5.40 38.57
N TYR A 47 -9.35 4.34 38.12
CA TYR A 47 -9.89 3.29 39.00
C TYR A 47 -8.90 2.15 39.25
N LYS A 48 -7.65 2.25 38.78
CA LYS A 48 -6.59 1.24 38.94
C LYS A 48 -7.01 -0.16 38.45
N MET A 49 -7.70 -0.20 37.31
CA MET A 49 -8.27 -1.41 36.74
C MET A 49 -7.34 -2.06 35.71
N GLU A 50 -6.22 -2.60 36.19
CA GLU A 50 -5.18 -3.22 35.34
C GLU A 50 -5.71 -4.36 34.46
N LYS A 51 -6.51 -5.28 35.04
CA LYS A 51 -7.07 -6.43 34.30
C LYS A 51 -8.01 -5.97 33.17
N PRO A 52 -9.02 -5.11 33.42
CA PRO A 52 -9.82 -4.50 32.35
C PRO A 52 -9.01 -3.74 31.31
N SER A 53 -7.97 -3.00 31.71
CA SER A 53 -7.11 -2.28 30.77
C SER A 53 -6.38 -3.23 29.83
N ARG A 54 -5.75 -4.28 30.37
CA ARG A 54 -5.08 -5.30 29.54
C ARG A 54 -6.06 -5.96 28.58
N ARG A 55 -7.25 -6.32 29.08
CA ARG A 55 -8.30 -6.92 28.27
C ARG A 55 -8.76 -5.99 27.15
N LEU A 56 -8.86 -4.69 27.39
CA LEU A 56 -9.20 -3.70 26.38
C LEU A 56 -8.15 -3.68 25.26
N THR A 57 -6.86 -3.65 25.60
CA THR A 57 -5.76 -3.67 24.63
C THR A 57 -5.78 -4.94 23.79
N GLU A 58 -5.84 -6.13 24.41
CA GLU A 58 -5.86 -7.42 23.71
C GLU A 58 -7.04 -7.51 22.72
N LEU A 59 -8.18 -6.96 23.12
CA LEU A 59 -9.39 -6.96 22.32
C LEU A 59 -9.25 -6.05 21.07
N PHE A 60 -8.70 -4.84 21.23
CA PHE A 60 -8.51 -3.92 20.12
C PHE A 60 -7.31 -4.26 19.23
N GLU A 61 -6.30 -4.93 19.75
CA GLU A 61 -5.23 -5.56 18.97
C GLU A 61 -5.80 -6.61 18.01
N ALA A 62 -6.61 -7.56 18.53
CA ALA A 62 -7.25 -8.57 17.71
C ALA A 62 -8.21 -7.96 16.67
N TYR A 63 -8.98 -6.95 17.09
CA TYR A 63 -9.92 -6.27 16.19
C TYR A 63 -9.20 -5.49 15.08
N SER A 64 -8.19 -4.68 15.41
CA SER A 64 -7.42 -3.94 14.41
C SER A 64 -6.73 -4.87 13.42
N LYS A 65 -6.20 -6.01 13.87
CA LYS A 65 -5.63 -7.04 13.00
C LYS A 65 -6.65 -7.59 12.00
N SER A 66 -7.89 -7.81 12.41
CA SER A 66 -8.97 -8.28 11.51
C SER A 66 -9.37 -7.26 10.44
N LEU A 67 -9.03 -5.97 10.63
CA LEU A 67 -9.37 -4.88 9.73
C LEU A 67 -8.24 -4.52 8.75
N VAL A 68 -7.04 -5.07 8.91
CA VAL A 68 -5.85 -4.71 8.11
C VAL A 68 -6.11 -4.84 6.61
N GLU A 69 -6.81 -5.89 6.18
CA GLU A 69 -7.05 -6.12 4.75
C GLU A 69 -8.24 -5.32 4.20
N THR A 70 -9.27 -5.09 5.01
CA THR A 70 -10.56 -4.53 4.57
C THR A 70 -10.68 -3.03 4.81
N GLU A 71 -10.19 -2.54 5.96
CA GLU A 71 -10.27 -1.15 6.40
C GLU A 71 -8.93 -0.69 7.00
N PRO A 72 -7.83 -0.65 6.22
CA PRO A 72 -6.48 -0.48 6.77
C PRO A 72 -6.28 0.88 7.48
N LEU A 73 -6.96 1.95 7.07
CA LEU A 73 -6.86 3.24 7.78
C LEU A 73 -7.49 3.17 9.18
N ARG A 74 -8.58 2.41 9.31
CA ARG A 74 -9.24 2.16 10.59
C ARG A 74 -8.40 1.28 11.48
N ALA A 75 -7.83 0.20 10.92
CA ALA A 75 -6.87 -0.66 11.60
C ALA A 75 -5.67 0.15 12.12
N PHE A 76 -5.08 1.00 11.29
CA PHE A 76 -3.98 1.89 11.65
C PHE A 76 -4.34 2.81 12.82
N SER A 77 -5.51 3.45 12.76
CA SER A 77 -5.94 4.42 13.76
C SER A 77 -6.18 3.77 15.13
N ILE A 78 -6.78 2.57 15.14
CA ILE A 78 -6.99 1.79 16.36
C ILE A 78 -5.64 1.29 16.90
N ALA A 79 -4.79 0.74 16.04
CA ALA A 79 -3.49 0.22 16.45
C ALA A 79 -2.60 1.31 17.07
N ASP A 80 -2.65 2.54 16.54
CA ASP A 80 -1.95 3.70 17.11
C ASP A 80 -2.47 4.05 18.50
N ALA A 81 -3.80 4.09 18.68
CA ALA A 81 -4.41 4.39 19.97
C ALA A 81 -4.07 3.38 21.07
N PHE A 82 -3.79 2.13 20.70
CA PHE A 82 -3.44 1.04 21.62
C PHE A 82 -1.96 0.66 21.62
N ASN A 83 -1.10 1.38 20.89
CA ASN A 83 0.34 1.14 20.76
C ASN A 83 0.70 -0.29 20.30
N THR A 84 -0.04 -0.84 19.35
CA THR A 84 0.26 -2.14 18.72
C THR A 84 1.04 -1.90 17.43
N ASP A 85 2.35 -1.63 17.57
CA ASP A 85 3.24 -1.20 16.48
C ASP A 85 3.31 -2.18 15.29
N ASP A 86 3.18 -3.48 15.55
CA ASP A 86 3.17 -4.53 14.53
C ASP A 86 1.94 -4.43 13.61
N VAL A 87 0.74 -4.33 14.20
CA VAL A 87 -0.52 -4.14 13.46
C VAL A 87 -0.53 -2.77 12.77
N LEU A 88 0.00 -1.74 13.42
CA LEU A 88 0.12 -0.40 12.86
C LEU A 88 0.98 -0.42 11.58
N LEU A 89 2.14 -1.07 11.62
CA LEU A 89 3.02 -1.21 10.46
C LEU A 89 2.37 -2.04 9.35
N GLU A 90 1.69 -3.12 9.70
CA GLU A 90 0.99 -3.97 8.74
C GLU A 90 -0.13 -3.21 8.02
N ALA A 91 -0.91 -2.42 8.76
CA ALA A 91 -1.94 -1.54 8.22
C ALA A 91 -1.35 -0.42 7.34
N ALA A 92 -0.22 0.19 7.74
CA ALA A 92 0.48 1.19 6.94
C ALA A 92 0.95 0.62 5.59
N ARG A 93 1.46 -0.62 5.58
CA ARG A 93 1.82 -1.33 4.33
C ARG A 93 0.61 -1.61 3.46
N HIS A 94 -0.52 -2.00 4.06
CA HIS A 94 -1.77 -2.20 3.32
C HIS A 94 -2.30 -0.89 2.72
N LEU A 95 -2.11 0.25 3.38
CA LEU A 95 -2.50 1.55 2.82
C LEU A 95 -1.74 1.92 1.54
N LEU A 96 -0.49 1.46 1.38
CA LEU A 96 0.26 1.64 0.13
C LEU A 96 -0.43 0.99 -1.09
N LYS A 97 -1.36 0.05 -0.86
CA LYS A 97 -2.13 -0.61 -1.92
C LYS A 97 -3.22 0.27 -2.55
N SER A 98 -3.52 1.40 -1.90
CA SER A 98 -4.64 2.26 -2.26
C SER A 98 -4.20 3.73 -2.38
N PRO A 99 -4.76 4.49 -3.31
CA PRO A 99 -4.47 5.91 -3.39
C PRO A 99 -4.87 6.69 -2.16
N VAL A 100 -4.02 7.64 -1.73
CA VAL A 100 -4.30 8.53 -0.59
C VAL A 100 -5.66 9.25 -0.78
N LEU A 101 -5.98 9.62 -2.02
CA LEU A 101 -7.26 10.26 -2.35
C LEU A 101 -8.48 9.32 -2.24
N SER A 102 -8.26 8.00 -2.24
CA SER A 102 -9.31 6.99 -2.07
C SER A 102 -9.57 6.64 -0.61
N TRP A 103 -8.73 7.12 0.31
CA TRP A 103 -8.91 6.86 1.73
C TRP A 103 -10.20 7.52 2.24
N PRO A 104 -10.93 6.88 3.16
CA PRO A 104 -12.17 7.43 3.68
C PRO A 104 -11.89 8.73 4.43
N LEU A 105 -12.55 9.82 4.01
CA LEU A 105 -12.37 11.18 4.56
C LEU A 105 -12.77 11.29 6.04
N SER A 106 -13.70 10.46 6.49
CA SER A 106 -14.28 10.54 7.83
C SER A 106 -14.51 9.15 8.38
N ILE A 107 -13.53 8.64 9.11
CA ILE A 107 -13.72 7.51 10.02
C ILE A 107 -13.62 8.03 11.47
N PRO A 108 -14.56 7.68 12.36
CA PRO A 108 -14.53 8.14 13.75
C PRO A 108 -13.21 7.80 14.47
N GLU A 109 -12.61 6.66 14.15
CA GLU A 109 -11.37 6.16 14.72
C GLU A 109 -10.16 7.03 14.36
N LEU A 110 -10.21 7.80 13.27
CA LEU A 110 -9.12 8.73 12.96
C LEU A 110 -9.01 9.84 14.02
N GLY A 111 -10.11 10.15 14.72
CA GLY A 111 -10.14 11.11 15.82
C GLY A 111 -9.42 10.65 17.09
N ILE A 112 -9.15 9.35 17.24
CA ILE A 112 -8.37 8.81 18.36
C ILE A 112 -6.88 8.64 18.03
N ALA A 113 -6.53 8.63 16.74
CA ALA A 113 -5.14 8.52 16.30
C ALA A 113 -4.35 9.80 16.59
N SER A 114 -3.06 9.65 16.86
CA SER A 114 -2.15 10.79 17.01
C SER A 114 -1.93 11.48 15.67
N ALA A 115 -2.11 12.81 15.64
CA ALA A 115 -1.82 13.62 14.45
C ALA A 115 -0.37 13.44 13.97
N THR A 116 0.58 13.25 14.90
CA THR A 116 1.99 12.98 14.58
C THR A 116 2.15 11.66 13.83
N ARG A 117 1.43 10.61 14.24
CA ARG A 117 1.49 9.28 13.65
C ARG A 117 0.81 9.23 12.28
N TYR A 118 -0.30 9.95 12.13
CA TYR A 118 -0.91 10.17 10.82
C TYR A 118 0.03 10.91 9.85
N HIS A 119 0.74 11.94 10.32
CA HIS A 119 1.74 12.64 9.50
C HIS A 119 2.91 11.74 9.09
N GLN A 120 3.37 10.87 10.01
CA GLN A 120 4.38 9.84 9.70
C GLN A 120 3.91 8.87 8.62
N LEU A 121 2.65 8.44 8.68
CA LEU A 121 2.03 7.60 7.65
C LEU A 121 2.02 8.27 6.27
N VAL A 122 1.68 9.56 6.19
CA VAL A 122 1.72 10.31 4.92
C VAL A 122 3.15 10.42 4.39
N ARG A 123 4.14 10.71 5.26
CA ARG A 123 5.56 10.72 4.86
C ARG A 123 6.05 9.35 4.41
N TYR A 124 5.64 8.29 5.09
CA TYR A 124 5.94 6.92 4.70
C TYR A 124 5.40 6.63 3.30
N PHE A 125 4.16 7.00 3.00
CA PHE A 125 3.58 6.87 1.67
C PHE A 125 4.41 7.62 0.61
N GLN A 126 4.76 8.89 0.87
CA GLN A 126 5.55 9.70 -0.07
C GLN A 126 6.94 9.09 -0.35
N ARG A 127 7.66 8.63 0.68
CA ARG A 127 8.95 7.96 0.51
C ARG A 127 8.81 6.66 -0.27
N SER A 128 7.78 5.88 0.00
CA SER A 128 7.45 4.66 -0.75
C SER A 128 7.18 4.95 -2.22
N THR A 129 6.45 6.03 -2.53
CA THR A 129 6.28 6.51 -3.91
C THR A 129 7.61 6.89 -4.55
N VAL A 130 8.48 7.63 -3.86
CA VAL A 130 9.80 8.01 -4.40
C VAL A 130 10.67 6.78 -4.67
N ALA A 131 10.70 5.81 -3.74
CA ALA A 131 11.45 4.57 -3.91
C ALA A 131 10.91 3.73 -5.09
N ALA A 132 9.59 3.58 -5.20
CA ALA A 132 8.98 2.84 -6.29
C ALA A 132 9.22 3.52 -7.65
N THR A 133 9.13 4.85 -7.72
CA THR A 133 9.37 5.61 -8.97
C THR A 133 10.84 5.66 -9.37
N ALA A 134 11.78 5.54 -8.42
CA ALA A 134 13.20 5.37 -8.74
C ALA A 134 13.46 4.08 -9.51
N VAL A 135 12.77 2.97 -9.18
CA VAL A 135 12.85 1.70 -9.92
C VAL A 135 12.47 1.89 -11.40
N LEU A 136 11.42 2.67 -11.68
CA LEU A 136 11.05 3.03 -13.06
C LEU A 136 12.15 3.83 -13.77
N GLY A 137 12.85 4.71 -13.04
CA GLY A 137 13.95 5.50 -13.56
C GLY A 137 15.13 4.62 -13.99
N ASP A 138 15.52 3.68 -13.14
CA ASP A 138 16.58 2.72 -13.42
C ASP A 138 16.20 1.81 -14.59
N TRP A 139 14.95 1.35 -14.62
CA TRP A 139 14.42 0.53 -15.70
C TRP A 139 14.44 1.24 -17.06
N ALA A 140 14.25 2.55 -17.09
CA ALA A 140 14.31 3.36 -18.31
C ALA A 140 15.74 3.72 -18.76
N ALA A 141 16.71 3.78 -17.84
CA ALA A 141 18.08 4.21 -18.13
C ALA A 141 18.95 3.13 -18.80
N GLU A 142 18.60 1.85 -18.64
CA GLU A 142 19.33 0.73 -19.26
C GLU A 142 19.12 0.67 -20.80
N ASP A 143 18.14 1.39 -21.36
CA ASP A 143 17.70 1.27 -22.75
C ASP A 143 18.47 2.19 -23.74
N ASP A 144 19.05 3.29 -23.27
CA ASP A 144 19.69 4.31 -24.13
C ASP A 144 21.02 3.85 -24.79
N ALA A 145 21.51 2.65 -24.46
CA ALA A 145 22.83 2.16 -24.91
C ALA A 145 22.79 1.28 -26.17
N TYR A 146 21.62 0.92 -26.73
CA TYR A 146 21.57 -0.12 -27.76
C TYR A 146 20.66 0.21 -28.97
N SER A 147 21.23 0.90 -29.97
CA SER A 147 20.62 1.06 -31.30
C SER A 147 20.81 -0.21 -32.14
N GLY A 148 20.22 -1.33 -31.71
CA GLY A 148 20.23 -2.58 -32.47
C GLY A 148 19.04 -2.66 -33.41
N GLY A 149 19.26 -2.53 -34.73
CA GLY A 149 18.21 -2.75 -35.73
C GLY A 149 17.63 -4.18 -35.63
N CYS A 150 16.32 -4.31 -35.87
CA CYS A 150 15.64 -5.60 -35.90
C CYS A 150 16.26 -6.52 -36.97
N SER A 151 16.95 -7.58 -36.57
CA SER A 151 17.58 -8.52 -37.50
C SER A 151 16.67 -9.68 -37.89
N ILE A 152 15.37 -9.61 -37.60
CA ILE A 152 14.42 -10.67 -37.98
C ILE A 152 14.26 -10.64 -39.51
N GLN A 153 14.99 -11.52 -40.19
CA GLN A 153 14.83 -11.80 -41.62
C GLN A 153 13.39 -12.22 -41.89
N GLY A 154 12.56 -11.29 -42.36
CA GLY A 154 11.15 -11.54 -42.68
C GLY A 154 10.20 -10.39 -42.37
N CYS A 155 10.61 -9.40 -41.59
CA CYS A 155 9.81 -8.18 -41.39
C CYS A 155 10.01 -7.23 -42.58
N SER A 156 9.13 -7.31 -43.57
CA SER A 156 9.00 -6.32 -44.66
C SER A 156 8.35 -5.02 -44.18
N ALA A 157 8.82 -4.48 -43.05
CA ALA A 157 8.45 -3.15 -42.61
C ALA A 157 9.14 -2.12 -43.51
N PRO A 158 8.47 -1.02 -43.89
CA PRO A 158 9.09 0.07 -44.63
C PRO A 158 10.31 0.57 -43.86
N THR A 159 11.46 0.66 -44.53
CA THR A 159 12.81 0.93 -44.01
C THR A 159 13.01 2.29 -43.34
N ASN A 160 11.95 3.06 -43.10
CA ASN A 160 12.00 4.40 -42.53
C ASN A 160 11.28 4.53 -41.17
N ILE A 161 11.12 3.43 -40.43
CA ILE A 161 10.63 3.52 -39.06
C ILE A 161 11.84 3.74 -38.13
N THR A 162 12.22 5.00 -37.94
CA THR A 162 13.09 5.46 -36.84
C THR A 162 12.32 5.47 -35.51
N ALA A 163 11.53 4.44 -35.25
CA ALA A 163 10.85 4.32 -33.97
C ALA A 163 11.83 3.72 -32.96
N PRO A 164 12.02 4.35 -31.80
CA PRO A 164 12.79 3.79 -30.69
C PRO A 164 12.24 2.42 -30.27
N ILE A 165 13.15 1.46 -30.11
CA ILE A 165 12.86 0.11 -29.63
C ILE A 165 12.96 0.14 -28.11
N LEU A 166 12.01 -0.49 -27.43
CA LEU A 166 12.04 -0.69 -25.98
C LEU A 166 12.78 -2.02 -25.72
N ILE A 167 13.99 -1.95 -25.19
CA ILE A 167 14.75 -3.14 -24.81
C ILE A 167 14.60 -3.31 -23.30
N LEU A 168 13.61 -4.10 -22.93
CA LEU A 168 13.47 -4.55 -21.56
C LEU A 168 14.51 -5.65 -21.30
N GLN A 169 15.62 -5.31 -20.64
CA GLN A 169 16.51 -6.31 -20.08
C GLN A 169 15.96 -6.79 -18.74
N LEU A 170 15.53 -8.04 -18.70
CA LEU A 170 15.27 -8.73 -17.45
C LEU A 170 16.59 -8.98 -16.74
N LYS A 171 16.74 -8.50 -15.50
CA LYS A 171 17.95 -8.78 -14.70
C LYS A 171 18.06 -10.30 -14.49
N GLY A 172 19.21 -10.86 -14.87
CA GLY A 172 19.54 -12.28 -14.68
C GLY A 172 19.14 -13.24 -15.81
N VAL A 173 18.47 -12.76 -16.87
CA VAL A 173 18.19 -13.58 -18.06
C VAL A 173 19.08 -13.12 -19.22
N ASN A 174 20.00 -13.97 -19.68
CA ASN A 174 20.84 -13.71 -20.86
C ASN A 174 20.06 -13.65 -22.20
N LYS A 175 18.74 -13.55 -22.17
CA LYS A 175 17.89 -13.38 -23.35
C LYS A 175 17.49 -11.92 -23.45
N LYS A 176 18.05 -11.23 -24.45
CA LYS A 176 17.53 -9.93 -24.89
C LYS A 176 16.32 -10.17 -25.77
N SER A 177 15.17 -9.69 -25.33
CA SER A 177 13.93 -9.69 -26.11
C SER A 177 13.59 -8.25 -26.44
N TYR A 178 13.26 -7.98 -27.70
CA TYR A 178 13.02 -6.63 -28.19
C TYR A 178 11.50 -6.40 -28.25
N ILE A 179 10.98 -5.48 -27.44
CA ILE A 179 9.65 -4.93 -27.71
C ILE A 179 9.87 -3.72 -28.60
N HIS A 180 9.52 -3.88 -29.87
CA HIS A 180 9.33 -2.69 -30.66
C HIS A 180 8.09 -1.96 -30.16
N SER A 181 8.28 -0.72 -29.70
CA SER A 181 7.22 0.17 -29.25
C SER A 181 6.90 1.18 -30.36
N ARG A 182 5.63 1.53 -30.53
CA ARG A 182 5.24 2.66 -31.39
C ARG A 182 5.56 4.02 -30.78
N TYR A 183 5.80 4.04 -29.47
CA TYR A 183 6.11 5.22 -28.68
C TYR A 183 7.60 5.24 -28.31
N PRO A 184 8.23 6.41 -28.13
CA PRO A 184 9.49 6.46 -27.41
C PRO A 184 9.33 5.74 -26.07
N ALA A 185 10.31 4.89 -25.75
CA ALA A 185 10.41 4.18 -24.47
C ALA A 185 10.01 5.10 -23.31
N ASN A 186 10.44 6.36 -23.43
CA ASN A 186 10.23 7.49 -22.52
C ASN A 186 8.76 7.91 -22.31
N HIS A 187 7.83 7.64 -23.23
CA HIS A 187 6.44 8.13 -23.15
C HIS A 187 5.50 7.15 -22.42
N VAL A 188 5.58 5.85 -22.72
CA VAL A 188 4.72 4.84 -22.09
C VAL A 188 5.20 4.55 -20.66
N THR A 189 6.53 4.47 -20.46
CA THR A 189 7.09 4.02 -19.17
C THR A 189 7.13 5.12 -18.10
N LYS A 190 7.29 6.40 -18.46
CA LYS A 190 7.41 7.49 -17.46
C LYS A 190 6.10 8.20 -17.11
N GLY A 191 5.09 8.17 -17.98
CA GLY A 191 3.82 8.84 -17.74
C GLY A 191 2.88 7.97 -16.91
N GLU A 192 2.37 6.91 -17.54
CA GLU A 192 1.28 6.10 -17.00
C GLU A 192 1.72 5.22 -15.83
N LEU A 193 2.89 4.56 -15.91
CA LEU A 193 3.40 3.77 -14.79
C LEU A 193 3.78 4.63 -13.58
N ASN A 194 4.34 5.82 -13.82
CA ASN A 194 4.63 6.76 -12.75
C ASN A 194 3.35 7.24 -12.08
N GLU A 195 2.29 7.49 -12.85
CA GLU A 195 0.98 7.82 -12.30
C GLU A 195 0.39 6.66 -11.47
N ILE A 196 0.55 5.41 -11.93
CA ILE A 196 0.14 4.21 -11.17
C ILE A 196 0.91 4.13 -9.85
N LEU A 197 2.24 4.26 -9.86
CA LEU A 197 3.07 4.20 -8.64
C LEU A 197 2.87 5.39 -7.71
N ALA A 198 2.63 6.58 -8.26
CA ALA A 198 2.31 7.77 -7.49
C ALA A 198 0.97 7.64 -6.76
N ARG A 199 0.04 6.89 -7.36
CA ARG A 199 -1.26 6.60 -6.77
C ARG A 199 -1.20 5.46 -5.77
N ALA A 200 -0.57 4.33 -6.05
CA ALA A 200 -0.59 3.17 -5.14
C ALA A 200 0.72 2.40 -5.20
N PRO A 201 1.77 2.86 -4.52
CA PRO A 201 3.12 2.31 -4.68
C PRO A 201 3.23 0.85 -4.23
N GLY A 202 2.38 0.38 -3.31
CA GLY A 202 2.34 -1.01 -2.86
C GLY A 202 1.15 -1.80 -3.40
N GLY A 203 0.39 -1.23 -4.34
CA GLY A 203 -0.79 -1.87 -4.92
C GLY A 203 -0.46 -3.10 -5.75
N ASP A 204 -1.50 -3.77 -6.23
CA ASP A 204 -1.33 -4.75 -7.29
C ASP A 204 -0.96 -4.02 -8.59
N ILE A 205 0.33 -3.73 -8.71
CA ILE A 205 0.93 -3.09 -9.87
C ILE A 205 0.86 -4.05 -11.06
N PHE A 206 0.70 -5.35 -10.83
CA PHE A 206 0.79 -6.37 -11.87
C PHE A 206 -0.23 -6.13 -12.98
N GLU A 207 -1.52 -6.08 -12.65
CA GLU A 207 -2.58 -5.91 -13.66
C GLU A 207 -2.51 -4.54 -14.36
N SER A 208 -2.21 -3.48 -13.60
CA SER A 208 -2.12 -2.12 -14.14
C SER A 208 -0.92 -1.98 -15.09
N ALA A 209 0.25 -2.48 -14.70
CA ALA A 209 1.45 -2.46 -15.52
C ALA A 209 1.35 -3.42 -16.71
N LYS A 210 0.77 -4.62 -16.51
CA LYS A 210 0.50 -5.57 -17.60
C LYS A 210 -0.36 -4.93 -18.67
N LYS A 211 -1.44 -4.23 -18.29
CA LYS A 211 -2.30 -3.51 -19.23
C LYS A 211 -1.52 -2.46 -20.02
N VAL A 212 -0.78 -1.57 -19.34
CA VAL A 212 0.04 -0.52 -19.98
C VAL A 212 1.06 -1.12 -20.96
N LEU A 213 1.76 -2.19 -20.56
CA LEU A 213 2.74 -2.86 -21.42
C LEU A 213 2.09 -3.61 -22.58
N MET A 214 0.93 -4.24 -22.36
CA MET A 214 0.18 -4.90 -23.42
C MET A 214 -0.29 -3.88 -24.47
N ASP A 215 -0.87 -2.76 -24.05
CA ASP A 215 -1.33 -1.68 -24.94
C ASP A 215 -0.16 -1.10 -25.75
N ALA A 216 1.01 -0.91 -25.11
CA ALA A 216 2.22 -0.47 -25.79
C ALA A 216 2.78 -1.51 -26.81
N SER A 217 2.57 -2.79 -26.53
CA SER A 217 3.04 -3.91 -27.35
C SER A 217 2.16 -4.25 -28.56
N GLU A 218 0.96 -3.66 -28.69
CA GLU A 218 0.03 -3.98 -29.79
C GLU A 218 0.55 -3.66 -31.19
N CYS A 219 1.65 -2.90 -31.32
CA CYS A 219 1.92 -2.19 -32.55
C CYS A 219 2.98 -2.75 -33.50
N VAL A 220 3.77 -3.80 -33.19
CA VAL A 220 5.02 -3.94 -33.97
C VAL A 220 5.49 -5.31 -34.48
N CYS A 221 4.80 -6.42 -34.27
CA CYS A 221 5.12 -7.61 -35.07
C CYS A 221 4.02 -8.66 -35.04
N ASN A 222 3.76 -9.30 -36.19
CA ASN A 222 2.90 -10.49 -36.34
C ASN A 222 3.43 -11.73 -35.57
N GLY A 223 4.25 -11.54 -34.55
CA GLY A 223 4.62 -12.62 -33.63
C GLY A 223 3.37 -13.20 -32.96
N SER A 224 3.43 -14.48 -32.60
CA SER A 224 2.29 -15.12 -31.95
C SER A 224 1.93 -14.38 -30.66
N LEU A 225 0.66 -14.03 -30.50
CA LEU A 225 0.12 -13.29 -29.34
C LEU A 225 0.50 -13.95 -28.01
N ARG A 226 0.67 -15.28 -28.03
CA ARG A 226 1.11 -16.09 -26.89
C ARG A 226 2.54 -15.80 -26.43
N SER A 227 3.47 -15.57 -27.36
CA SER A 227 4.86 -15.20 -27.01
C SER A 227 4.94 -13.82 -26.37
N ARG A 228 4.03 -12.91 -26.77
CA ARG A 228 3.92 -11.55 -26.24
C ARG A 228 3.43 -11.52 -24.80
N GLU A 229 2.34 -12.22 -24.51
CA GLU A 229 1.76 -12.27 -23.17
C GLU A 229 2.74 -12.86 -22.15
N ILE A 230 3.42 -13.96 -22.50
CA ILE A 230 4.44 -14.58 -21.62
C ILE A 230 5.56 -13.59 -21.31
N PHE A 231 6.04 -12.84 -22.31
CA PHE A 231 7.12 -11.88 -22.12
C PHE A 231 6.69 -10.69 -21.24
N VAL A 232 5.49 -10.14 -21.48
CA VAL A 232 4.95 -9.06 -20.65
C VAL A 232 4.77 -9.54 -19.21
N ASP A 233 4.25 -10.74 -18.99
CA ASP A 233 4.10 -11.31 -17.66
C ASP A 233 5.44 -11.46 -16.93
N GLU A 234 6.51 -11.87 -17.62
CA GLU A 234 7.85 -11.94 -17.04
C GLU A 234 8.40 -10.54 -16.67
N CYS A 235 8.22 -9.55 -17.55
CA CYS A 235 8.64 -8.16 -17.28
C CYS A 235 7.90 -7.55 -16.10
N VAL A 236 6.58 -7.75 -16.02
CA VAL A 236 5.78 -7.22 -14.92
C VAL A 236 6.14 -7.91 -13.60
N LYS A 237 6.45 -9.21 -13.61
CA LYS A 237 6.91 -9.92 -12.41
C LYS A 237 8.25 -9.37 -11.90
N ASP A 238 9.23 -9.20 -12.78
CA ASP A 238 10.53 -8.63 -12.41
C ASP A 238 10.36 -7.19 -11.88
N PHE A 239 9.55 -6.37 -12.57
CA PHE A 239 9.25 -5.02 -12.13
C PHE A 239 8.55 -4.97 -10.76
N ALA A 240 7.50 -5.77 -10.56
CA ALA A 240 6.79 -5.86 -9.28
C ALA A 240 7.71 -6.36 -8.15
N PHE A 241 8.62 -7.30 -8.45
CA PHE A 241 9.63 -7.78 -7.51
C PHE A 241 10.58 -6.66 -7.09
N GLN A 242 11.15 -5.91 -8.04
CA GLN A 242 12.06 -4.80 -7.76
C GLN A 242 11.37 -3.66 -6.99
N VAL A 243 10.11 -3.34 -7.30
CA VAL A 243 9.33 -2.39 -6.51
C VAL A 243 9.12 -2.92 -5.09
N GLY A 244 8.79 -4.21 -4.92
CA GLY A 244 8.66 -4.85 -3.61
C GLY A 244 9.96 -4.76 -2.78
N GLU A 245 11.11 -5.03 -3.40
CA GLU A 245 12.41 -4.86 -2.75
C GLU A 245 12.65 -3.40 -2.35
N ALA A 246 12.43 -2.44 -3.25
CA ALA A 246 12.60 -1.02 -2.96
C ALA A 246 11.71 -0.57 -1.78
N LEU A 247 10.45 -0.97 -1.74
CA LEU A 247 9.53 -0.66 -0.64
C LEU A 247 9.97 -1.29 0.69
N SER A 248 10.58 -2.47 0.66
CA SER A 248 11.07 -3.13 1.87
C SER A 248 12.21 -2.36 2.56
N THR A 249 12.94 -1.53 1.80
CA THR A 249 14.00 -0.66 2.35
C THR A 249 13.47 0.60 3.04
N VAL A 250 12.22 0.99 2.75
CA VAL A 250 11.62 2.20 3.33
C VAL A 250 11.13 1.88 4.74
N SER A 251 11.76 2.49 5.74
CA SER A 251 11.35 2.32 7.13
C SER A 251 10.20 3.26 7.51
N PHE A 252 9.28 2.77 8.34
CA PHE A 252 8.19 3.61 8.86
C PHE A 252 8.67 4.57 9.96
N HIS A 253 9.63 4.14 10.79
CA HIS A 253 10.04 4.82 12.02
C HIS A 253 11.18 5.87 11.87
N GLU A 254 11.72 6.06 10.67
CA GLU A 254 12.70 7.13 10.44
C GLU A 254 12.10 8.50 10.76
N SER A 255 12.59 9.09 11.85
CA SER A 255 12.21 10.38 12.42
C SER A 255 13.20 11.46 12.02
#